data_AF-A0A2E9T1K1-F1
#
_entry.id   AF-A0A2E9T1K1-F1
#
_cell.length_a   1.000
_cell.length_b   1.000
_cell.length_c   1.000
_cell.angle_alpha   90.00
_cell.angle_beta   90.00
_cell.angle_gamma   90.00
#
_symmetry.space_group_name_H-M   'P 1'
#
loop_
_entity.id
_entity.type
_entity.pdbx_description
1 polymer ?
#
loop_
_entity_poly.entity_id
_entity_poly.type
_entity_poly.pdbx_seq_one_letter_code
_entity_poly.pdbx_strand_id
1 'polypeptide(L)'
;ENKSLCFPPSADSVPTSMGQEDHVSMGSISGRKLNQILGNLDKIFAIELMYAAQAIEFRRPNKCSDIIEENFALIRSKVAKLEEDRLLKPDIDAMVALVKSQAFTVNLGSK
;
A
#
# COMPACT_ATOMS: atom_id res chain seq x y z
N GLU A 1 1.25 -12.99 -3.80
CA GLU A 1 1.44 -12.69 -5.24
C GLU A 1 2.64 -11.79 -5.55
N ASN A 2 2.89 -10.69 -4.82
CA ASN A 2 4.00 -9.75 -5.14
C ASN A 2 5.36 -10.42 -5.35
N LYS A 3 5.73 -11.41 -4.53
CA LYS A 3 7.00 -12.15 -4.69
C LYS A 3 7.16 -12.75 -6.09
N SER A 4 6.10 -13.31 -6.65
CA SER A 4 6.10 -13.86 -8.01
C SER A 4 6.16 -12.76 -9.08
N LEU A 5 5.52 -11.61 -8.83
CA LEU A 5 5.56 -10.44 -9.71
C LEU A 5 6.96 -9.79 -9.76
N CYS A 6 7.78 -9.95 -8.72
CA CYS A 6 9.15 -9.41 -8.68
C CYS A 6 10.15 -10.11 -9.61
N PHE A 7 9.78 -11.20 -10.31
CA PHE A 7 10.65 -11.76 -11.33
C PHE A 7 10.81 -10.77 -12.50
N PRO A 8 12.06 -10.35 -12.84
CA PRO A 8 12.31 -9.27 -13.78
C PRO A 8 11.96 -9.67 -15.23
N PRO A 9 10.95 -9.04 -15.88
CA PRO A 9 10.66 -9.33 -17.28
C PRO A 9 11.80 -8.99 -18.22
N SER A 10 12.62 -8.00 -17.87
CA SER A 10 13.78 -7.56 -18.66
C SER A 10 14.93 -8.56 -18.70
N ALA A 11 14.88 -9.65 -17.93
CA ALA A 11 15.84 -10.75 -18.05
C ALA A 11 15.50 -11.71 -19.21
N ASP A 12 14.37 -11.49 -19.88
CA ASP A 12 13.90 -12.25 -21.04
C ASP A 12 13.94 -11.40 -22.31
N SER A 13 14.17 -12.04 -23.46
CA SER A 13 14.16 -11.44 -24.79
C SER A 13 13.77 -12.48 -25.83
N VAL A 14 12.77 -12.16 -26.64
CA VAL A 14 12.32 -13.01 -27.75
C VAL A 14 12.56 -12.24 -29.05
N PRO A 15 13.43 -12.73 -29.96
CA PRO A 15 13.70 -12.08 -31.23
C PRO A 15 12.45 -11.91 -32.07
N THR A 16 12.30 -10.76 -32.73
CA THR A 16 11.20 -10.49 -33.66
C THR A 16 11.75 -10.09 -35.05
N SER A 17 10.87 -9.89 -36.02
CA SER A 17 11.24 -9.37 -37.35
C SER A 17 12.34 -10.17 -38.05
N MET A 18 12.26 -11.51 -38.00
CA MET A 18 13.28 -12.44 -38.51
C MET A 18 14.71 -12.16 -38.01
N GLY A 19 14.83 -11.72 -36.75
CA GLY A 19 16.13 -11.45 -36.12
C GLY A 19 16.67 -10.04 -36.37
N GLN A 20 15.88 -9.12 -36.93
CA GLN A 20 16.26 -7.70 -36.96
C GLN A 20 16.17 -7.04 -35.59
N GLU A 21 15.15 -7.41 -34.80
CA GLU A 21 15.02 -7.03 -33.40
C GLU A 21 15.39 -8.25 -32.55
N ASP A 22 16.67 -8.55 -32.46
CA ASP A 22 17.22 -9.72 -31.76
C ASP A 22 17.34 -9.53 -30.24
N HIS A 23 17.20 -8.29 -29.75
CA HIS A 23 17.17 -7.94 -28.34
C HIS A 23 16.05 -6.95 -28.01
N VAL A 24 15.16 -7.31 -27.06
CA VAL A 24 14.06 -6.46 -26.60
C VAL A 24 14.02 -6.37 -25.07
N SER A 25 13.46 -5.27 -24.55
CA SER A 25 13.55 -4.95 -23.10
C SER A 25 12.45 -5.54 -22.22
N MET A 26 11.36 -6.03 -22.82
CA MET A 26 10.12 -6.43 -22.12
C MET A 26 9.54 -5.33 -21.18
N GLY A 27 9.88 -4.06 -21.44
CA GLY A 27 9.58 -2.94 -20.52
C GLY A 27 8.08 -2.69 -20.26
N SER A 28 7.21 -2.96 -21.23
CA SER A 28 5.76 -2.83 -21.07
C SER A 28 5.20 -3.82 -20.05
N ILE A 29 5.75 -5.04 -19.99
CA ILE A 29 5.39 -6.07 -19.02
C ILE A 29 5.87 -5.65 -17.62
N SER A 30 7.09 -5.12 -17.53
CA SER A 30 7.64 -4.58 -16.28
C SER A 30 6.73 -3.49 -15.69
N GLY A 31 6.29 -2.53 -16.51
CA GLY A 31 5.38 -1.47 -16.07
C GLY A 31 4.01 -1.99 -15.59
N ARG A 32 3.43 -2.99 -16.29
CA ARG A 32 2.16 -3.62 -15.85
C ARG A 32 2.30 -4.34 -14.51
N LYS A 33 3.40 -5.08 -14.31
CA LYS A 33 3.67 -5.78 -13.04
C LYS A 33 3.84 -4.78 -11.89
N LEU A 34 4.54 -3.67 -12.12
CA LEU A 34 4.70 -2.60 -11.13
C LEU A 34 3.34 -2.07 -10.65
N ASN A 35 2.43 -1.75 -11.58
CA ASN A 35 1.10 -1.25 -11.22
C ASN A 35 0.29 -2.26 -10.39
N GLN A 36 0.41 -3.55 -10.66
CA GLN A 36 -0.22 -4.59 -9.83
C GLN A 36 0.38 -4.64 -8.43
N ILE A 37 1.71 -4.59 -8.31
CA ILE A 37 2.41 -4.55 -7.03
C ILE A 37 1.97 -3.33 -6.22
N LEU A 38 1.90 -2.14 -6.82
CA LEU A 38 1.44 -0.91 -6.17
C LEU A 38 0.02 -1.07 -5.62
N GLY A 39 -0.91 -1.60 -6.42
CA GLY A 39 -2.28 -1.86 -5.97
C GLY A 39 -2.38 -2.87 -4.81
N ASN A 40 -1.38 -3.72 -4.62
CA ASN A 40 -1.28 -4.62 -3.47
C ASN A 40 -0.65 -3.95 -2.26
N LEU A 41 0.35 -3.09 -2.47
CA LEU A 41 0.93 -2.29 -1.40
C LEU A 41 -0.10 -1.34 -0.79
N ASP A 42 -0.98 -0.74 -1.59
CA ASP A 42 -2.08 0.10 -1.10
C ASP A 42 -2.93 -0.66 -0.06
N LYS A 43 -3.26 -1.93 -0.34
CA LYS A 43 -4.05 -2.79 0.56
C LYS A 43 -3.26 -3.18 1.80
N ILE A 44 -1.98 -3.52 1.64
CA ILE A 44 -1.09 -3.90 2.75
C ILE A 44 -0.99 -2.74 3.75
N PHE A 45 -0.65 -1.53 3.27
CA PHE A 45 -0.55 -0.36 4.13
C PHE A 45 -1.89 0.04 4.75
N ALA A 46 -2.99 -0.07 3.99
CA ALA A 46 -4.32 0.20 4.52
C ALA A 46 -4.66 -0.69 5.74
N ILE A 47 -4.39 -2.00 5.62
CA ILE A 47 -4.63 -2.98 6.69
C ILE A 47 -3.69 -2.74 7.87
N GLU A 48 -2.40 -2.51 7.60
CA GLU A 48 -1.40 -2.23 8.64
C GLU A 48 -1.76 -1.00 9.47
N LEU A 49 -2.11 0.11 8.82
CA LEU A 49 -2.52 1.35 9.48
C LEU A 49 -3.82 1.19 10.27
N MET A 50 -4.78 0.40 9.76
CA MET A 50 -6.02 0.09 10.46
C MET A 50 -5.75 -0.65 11.79
N TYR A 51 -4.88 -1.66 11.76
CA TYR A 51 -4.49 -2.38 12.97
C TYR A 51 -3.63 -1.54 13.91
N ALA A 52 -2.76 -0.68 13.38
CA ALA A 52 -1.97 0.25 14.19
C ALA A 52 -2.87 1.18 15.00
N ALA A 53 -3.94 1.73 14.39
CA ALA A 53 -4.90 2.56 15.09
C ALA A 53 -5.59 1.82 16.25
N GLN A 54 -6.01 0.56 16.03
CA GLN A 54 -6.57 -0.27 17.08
C GLN A 54 -5.55 -0.57 18.20
N ALA A 55 -4.29 -0.85 17.85
CA ALA A 55 -3.23 -1.12 18.81
C ALA A 55 -2.90 0.09 19.70
N ILE A 56 -2.98 1.31 19.14
CA ILE A 56 -2.83 2.56 19.92
C ILE A 56 -3.93 2.67 20.98
N GLU A 57 -5.18 2.32 20.64
CA GLU A 57 -6.30 2.38 21.58
C GLU A 57 -6.16 1.39 22.74
N PHE A 58 -5.64 0.19 22.49
CA PHE A 58 -5.35 -0.78 23.55
C PHE A 58 -4.24 -0.33 24.51
N ARG A 59 -3.44 0.68 24.14
CA ARG A 59 -2.37 1.23 24.99
C ARG A 59 -2.77 2.50 25.73
N ARG A 60 -4.02 2.97 25.59
CA ARG A 60 -4.50 4.13 26.33
C ARG A 60 -4.43 3.86 27.85
N PRO A 61 -4.10 4.87 28.68
CA PRO A 61 -4.08 6.31 28.37
C PRO A 61 -2.78 6.84 27.75
N ASN A 62 -1.79 6.00 27.45
CA ASN A 62 -0.55 6.45 26.82
C ASN A 62 -0.81 7.08 25.44
N LYS A 63 -0.03 8.10 25.10
CA LYS A 63 -0.10 8.80 23.81
C LYS A 63 1.17 8.56 22.99
N CYS A 64 1.01 8.61 21.67
CA CYS A 64 2.11 8.65 20.71
C CYS A 64 2.55 10.11 20.47
N SER A 65 3.50 10.31 19.55
CA SER A 65 3.87 11.66 19.10
C SER A 65 2.72 12.34 18.34
N ASP A 66 2.76 13.67 18.26
CA ASP A 66 1.68 14.48 17.68
C ASP A 66 1.29 14.05 16.26
N ILE A 67 2.27 13.81 15.38
CA ILE A 67 2.03 13.33 14.00
C ILE A 67 1.31 11.98 13.95
N ILE A 68 1.56 11.09 14.92
CA ILE A 68 0.88 9.79 14.99
C ILE A 68 -0.55 9.98 15.50
N GLU A 69 -0.75 10.85 16.48
CA GLU A 69 -2.09 11.15 17.01
C GLU A 69 -2.98 11.86 15.98
N GLU A 70 -2.41 12.75 15.15
CA GLU A 70 -3.10 13.37 14.01
C GLU A 70 -3.57 12.32 12.99
N ASN A 71 -2.67 11.43 12.56
CA ASN A 71 -3.02 10.36 11.64
C ASN A 71 -4.00 9.36 12.25
N PHE A 72 -3.88 9.06 13.55
CA PHE A 72 -4.84 8.24 14.28
C PHE A 72 -6.25 8.86 14.27
N ALA A 73 -6.35 10.16 14.52
CA ALA A 73 -7.62 10.89 14.46
C ALA A 73 -8.22 10.86 13.04
N LEU A 74 -7.40 11.02 12.00
CA LEU A 74 -7.82 10.87 10.61
C LEU A 74 -8.41 9.48 10.35
N ILE A 75 -7.74 8.41 10.78
CA ILE A 75 -8.24 7.03 10.65
C ILE A 75 -9.59 6.88 11.35
N ARG A 76 -9.70 7.34 12.60
CA ARG A 76 -10.93 7.22 13.39
C ARG A 76 -12.09 8.08 12.87
N SER A 77 -11.82 9.10 12.06
CA SER A 77 -12.85 9.84 11.32
C SER A 77 -13.49 9.04 10.18
N LYS A 78 -12.84 7.96 9.72
CA LYS A 78 -13.30 7.12 8.60
C LYS A 78 -13.67 5.70 9.01
N VAL A 79 -12.94 5.14 9.98
CA VAL A 79 -13.08 3.76 10.43
C VAL A 79 -13.22 3.74 11.95
N ALA A 80 -14.41 3.35 12.42
CA ALA A 80 -14.69 3.22 13.84
C ALA A 80 -13.78 2.18 14.51
N LYS A 81 -13.56 2.30 15.82
CA LYS A 81 -12.90 1.24 16.60
C LYS A 81 -13.64 -0.09 16.42
N LEU A 82 -12.89 -1.18 16.31
CA LEU A 82 -13.47 -2.51 16.27
C LEU A 82 -13.70 -2.96 17.73
N GLU A 83 -14.96 -2.96 18.16
CA GLU A 83 -15.36 -3.44 19.50
C GLU A 83 -15.90 -4.86 19.43
N GLU A 84 -16.73 -5.13 18.42
CA GLU A 84 -17.32 -6.44 18.13
C GLU A 84 -17.03 -6.79 16.67
N ASP A 85 -17.10 -8.08 16.34
CA ASP A 85 -16.89 -8.56 14.99
C ASP A 85 -17.87 -7.93 14.01
N ARG A 86 -17.33 -7.44 12.88
CA ARG A 86 -18.10 -6.89 11.77
C ARG A 86 -17.43 -7.17 10.44
N LEU A 87 -18.14 -6.92 9.36
CA LEU A 87 -17.56 -6.99 8.02
C LEU A 87 -16.47 -5.91 7.87
N LEU A 88 -15.22 -6.32 7.71
CA LEU A 88 -14.08 -5.41 7.57
C LEU A 88 -13.88 -4.86 6.15
N LYS A 89 -14.57 -5.40 5.15
CA LYS A 89 -14.39 -4.96 3.76
C LYS A 89 -14.63 -3.44 3.57
N PRO A 90 -15.70 -2.83 4.11
CA PRO A 90 -15.89 -1.38 4.02
C PRO A 90 -14.79 -0.59 4.72
N ASP A 91 -14.33 -1.05 5.88
CA ASP A 91 -13.25 -0.41 6.64
C ASP A 91 -11.93 -0.44 5.85
N ILE A 92 -11.59 -1.60 5.28
CA ILE A 92 -10.40 -1.77 4.43
C ILE A 92 -10.50 -0.88 3.18
N ASP A 93 -11.67 -0.80 2.54
CA ASP A 93 -11.86 0.05 1.36
C ASP A 93 -11.67 1.54 1.69
N ALA A 94 -12.19 1.99 2.83
CA ALA A 94 -11.99 3.35 3.32
C ALA A 94 -10.49 3.63 3.58
N MET A 95 -9.78 2.68 4.19
CA MET A 95 -8.35 2.79 4.43
C MET A 95 -7.53 2.79 3.14
N VAL A 96 -7.88 1.97 2.15
CA VAL A 96 -7.25 1.98 0.82
C VAL A 96 -7.45 3.33 0.15
N ALA A 97 -8.64 3.96 0.29
CA ALA A 97 -8.88 5.29 -0.24
C ALA A 97 -7.98 6.36 0.42
N LEU A 98 -7.75 6.27 1.74
CA LEU A 98 -6.82 7.17 2.45
C LEU A 98 -5.37 6.99 1.98
N VAL A 99 -4.92 5.74 1.80
CA VAL A 99 -3.56 5.46 1.30
C VAL A 99 -3.38 5.99 -0.13
N LYS A 100 -4.32 5.68 -1.02
CA LYS A 100 -4.27 6.12 -2.43
C LYS A 100 -4.31 7.63 -2.61
N SER A 101 -5.04 8.33 -1.74
CA SER A 101 -5.11 9.80 -1.75
C SER A 101 -3.94 10.45 -1.01
N GLN A 102 -3.00 9.67 -0.47
CA GLN A 102 -1.86 10.16 0.32
C GLN A 102 -2.30 11.08 1.45
N ALA A 103 -3.42 10.74 2.12
CA ALA A 103 -4.04 11.60 3.12
C ALA A 103 -3.25 11.70 4.43
N PHE A 104 -2.27 10.83 4.65
CA PHE A 104 -1.48 10.76 5.89
C PHE A 104 -0.35 11.79 5.90
N THR A 105 -0.20 12.49 7.01
CA THR A 105 0.94 13.37 7.24
C THR A 105 2.16 12.53 7.56
N VAL A 106 3.21 12.64 6.75
CA VAL A 106 4.50 11.98 6.97
C VAL A 106 5.60 13.02 7.06
N ASN A 107 6.50 12.89 8.04
CA ASN A 107 7.70 13.72 8.08
C ASN A 107 8.78 13.07 7.21
N LEU A 108 8.85 13.49 5.95
CA LEU A 108 10.02 13.24 5.11
C LEU A 108 11.06 14.25 5.59
N GLY A 109 11.83 13.87 6.62
CA GLY A 109 12.78 14.77 7.27
C GLY A 109 13.51 15.63 6.25
N SER A 110 13.42 16.95 6.39
CA SER A 110 14.19 17.87 5.56
C SER A 110 15.66 17.47 5.69
N LYS A 111 16.24 16.97 4.61
CA LYS A 111 17.69 17.10 4.44
C LYS A 111 18.01 18.56 4.14
#